data_AF-A0AA35WFM4-F1
#
_entry.id   AF-A0AA35WFM4-F1
#
_cell.length_a   1.000
_cell.length_b   1.000
_cell.length_c   1.000
_cell.angle_alpha   90.00
_cell.angle_beta   90.00
_cell.angle_gamma   90.00
#
_symmetry.space_group_name_H-M   'P 1'
#
loop_
_entity.id
_entity.type
_entity.pdbx_description
1 polymer ?
#
loop_
_entity_poly.entity_id
_entity_poly.type
_entity_poly.pdbx_seq_one_letter_code
_entity_poly.pdbx_strand_id
1 'polypeptide(L)'
;MALGTLFIRCGVLAKPSWVASSLTTLLNLFGDALLCADSVSVRLEFPSIDTQKTQRITLNPQNDPLIHPILMHKQQFCVEVVPELVSRFNSAAPGERQYFLRALSHILQCVPRQVMLEQLQLLHPLLLESLNTDDAGLSQSTLEGIHTILQNPTSAALMSDSVPSLVPRLLTLATKPDSMKVRCSALLCLNKLSKLPRHLVVSYQSQVLRALVSCLDDKKRLVRKEAARTRSSWFMLDTV
;
A
#
# COMPACT_ATOMS: atom_id res chain seq x y z
N MET A 1 12.70 -4.04 -34.85
CA MET A 1 12.82 -4.92 -33.68
C MET A 1 13.93 -4.41 -32.77
N ALA A 2 13.56 -3.81 -31.64
CA ALA A 2 14.32 -3.80 -30.38
C ALA A 2 13.45 -3.04 -29.35
N LEU A 3 12.57 -3.79 -28.69
CA LEU A 3 11.75 -3.35 -27.57
C LEU A 3 12.67 -3.21 -26.34
N GLY A 4 12.92 -1.99 -25.90
CA GLY A 4 13.62 -1.70 -24.65
C GLY A 4 12.62 -1.61 -23.51
N THR A 5 12.26 -2.75 -22.92
CA THR A 5 11.41 -2.83 -21.73
C THR A 5 12.17 -2.29 -20.51
N LEU A 6 11.80 -1.12 -20.00
CA LEU A 6 12.33 -0.63 -18.72
C LEU A 6 11.59 -1.32 -17.57
N PHE A 7 12.26 -2.30 -16.99
CA PHE A 7 11.79 -3.10 -15.85
C PHE A 7 11.55 -2.23 -14.62
N ILE A 8 10.28 -2.08 -14.20
CA ILE A 8 9.95 -1.80 -12.80
C ILE A 8 10.17 -3.10 -12.03
N ARG A 9 11.42 -3.38 -11.65
CA ARG A 9 11.68 -4.42 -10.64
C ARG A 9 12.76 -4.08 -9.63
N CYS A 10 13.72 -3.18 -9.90
CA CYS A 10 14.84 -2.93 -8.98
C CYS A 10 15.51 -1.52 -9.01
N GLY A 11 14.75 -0.43 -9.14
CA GLY A 11 15.24 0.92 -8.80
C GLY A 11 15.25 1.93 -9.94
N VAL A 12 15.19 3.20 -9.57
CA VAL A 12 15.20 4.35 -10.48
C VAL A 12 16.66 4.81 -10.67
N LEU A 13 17.10 5.03 -11.91
CA LEU A 13 18.40 5.64 -12.21
C LEU A 13 18.17 7.14 -12.44
N ALA A 14 18.62 8.00 -11.52
CA ALA A 14 18.53 9.46 -11.68
C ALA A 14 19.76 10.16 -11.10
N LYS A 15 20.20 11.25 -11.76
CA LYS A 15 21.24 12.15 -11.25
C LYS A 15 20.67 13.03 -10.12
N PRO A 16 21.45 13.42 -9.09
CA PRO A 16 20.95 14.15 -7.91
C PRO A 16 20.18 15.44 -8.23
N SER A 17 20.62 16.21 -9.23
CA SER A 17 19.95 17.44 -9.67
C SER A 17 18.65 17.20 -10.45
N TRP A 18 18.42 15.98 -10.93
CA TRP A 18 17.21 15.60 -11.68
C TRP A 18 16.13 15.03 -10.77
N VAL A 19 16.49 14.50 -9.61
CA VAL A 19 15.55 13.79 -8.73
C VAL A 19 14.37 14.70 -8.37
N ALA A 20 14.60 15.92 -7.91
CA ALA A 20 13.52 16.83 -7.55
C ALA A 20 12.58 17.11 -8.73
N SER A 21 13.11 17.46 -9.90
CA SER A 21 12.27 17.76 -11.08
C SER A 21 11.57 16.51 -11.63
N SER A 22 12.26 15.37 -11.68
CA SER A 22 11.73 14.08 -12.16
C SER A 22 10.72 13.47 -11.19
N LEU A 23 10.83 13.71 -9.88
CA LEU A 23 9.84 13.28 -8.89
C LEU A 23 8.52 14.03 -9.09
N THR A 24 8.61 15.36 -9.25
CA THR A 24 7.46 16.22 -9.57
C THR A 24 6.84 15.80 -10.90
N THR A 25 7.67 15.54 -11.92
CA THR A 25 7.20 15.04 -13.21
C THR A 25 6.60 13.65 -13.10
N LEU A 26 7.17 12.72 -12.34
CA LEU A 26 6.62 11.38 -12.12
C LEU A 26 5.27 11.45 -11.38
N LEU A 27 5.18 12.25 -10.33
CA LEU A 27 3.93 12.48 -9.58
C LEU A 27 2.88 13.19 -10.42
N ASN A 28 3.27 14.14 -11.27
CA ASN A 28 2.38 14.76 -12.26
C ASN A 28 1.96 13.76 -13.34
N LEU A 29 2.87 12.89 -13.81
CA LEU A 29 2.58 11.84 -14.78
C LEU A 29 1.64 10.77 -14.18
N PHE A 30 1.75 10.47 -12.88
CA PHE A 30 0.77 9.66 -12.18
C PHE A 30 -0.59 10.35 -12.10
N GLY A 31 -0.64 11.68 -11.95
CA GLY A 31 -1.88 12.46 -12.05
C GLY A 31 -2.51 12.42 -13.44
N ASP A 32 -1.70 12.67 -14.49
CA ASP A 32 -2.16 12.77 -15.88
C ASP A 32 -2.49 11.40 -16.50
N ALA A 33 -1.73 10.34 -16.19
CA ALA A 33 -1.99 8.99 -16.71
C ALA A 33 -3.25 8.35 -16.10
N LEU A 34 -3.73 8.86 -14.97
CA LEU A 34 -4.96 8.41 -14.30
C LEU A 34 -6.23 9.10 -14.81
N LEU A 35 -6.11 10.12 -15.67
CA LEU A 35 -7.22 10.74 -16.40
C LEU A 35 -7.70 9.90 -17.61
N CYS A 36 -6.94 8.87 -18.01
CA CYS A 36 -7.36 7.93 -19.05
C CYS A 36 -7.81 6.61 -18.42
N ALA A 37 -9.11 6.34 -18.56
CA ALA A 37 -9.85 5.26 -17.94
C ALA A 37 -9.28 3.83 -18.14
N ASP A 38 -9.69 2.97 -17.20
CA ASP A 38 -9.88 1.53 -17.24
C ASP A 38 -8.89 0.69 -18.08
N SER A 39 -8.18 -0.19 -17.38
CA SER A 39 -7.29 -1.23 -17.93
C SER A 39 -6.00 -0.73 -18.60
N VAL A 40 -5.20 0.07 -17.90
CA VAL A 40 -3.86 0.44 -18.39
C VAL A 40 -2.80 -0.27 -17.58
N SER A 41 -2.14 -1.23 -18.24
CA SER A 41 -0.74 -1.53 -17.96
C SER A 41 -0.02 -0.20 -18.02
N VAL A 42 0.38 0.38 -16.87
CA VAL A 42 1.06 1.68 -16.82
C VAL A 42 2.34 1.58 -17.64
N ARG A 43 2.22 1.91 -18.92
CA ARG A 43 3.33 2.10 -19.83
C ARG A 43 3.82 3.50 -19.49
N LEU A 44 4.85 3.55 -18.66
CA LEU A 44 5.59 4.77 -18.36
C LEU A 44 6.27 5.23 -19.66
N GLU A 45 5.54 5.97 -20.49
CA GLU A 45 6.14 6.73 -21.58
C GLU A 45 6.75 7.99 -20.96
N PHE A 46 8.07 7.99 -20.86
CA PHE A 46 8.85 9.16 -20.51
C PHE A 46 8.69 10.19 -21.65
N PRO A 47 8.57 11.50 -21.34
CA PRO A 47 8.59 12.52 -22.38
C PRO A 47 9.91 12.38 -23.16
N SER A 48 9.80 12.31 -24.49
CA SER A 48 10.91 12.20 -25.42
C SER A 48 12.09 13.09 -25.01
N ILE A 49 13.11 12.49 -24.42
CA ILE A 49 14.43 13.12 -24.35
C ILE A 49 15.03 12.91 -25.74
N ASP A 50 15.41 14.02 -26.38
CA ASP A 50 16.05 14.07 -27.68
C ASP A 50 16.93 12.83 -27.95
N THR A 51 16.51 12.06 -28.94
CA THR A 51 17.12 10.81 -29.40
C THR A 51 18.51 10.99 -30.02
N GLN A 52 19.11 12.18 -29.93
CA GLN A 52 20.43 12.47 -30.48
C GLN A 52 21.59 12.33 -29.46
N LYS A 53 21.29 12.06 -28.18
CA LYS A 53 22.34 11.78 -27.17
C LYS A 53 22.19 10.45 -26.45
N THR A 54 21.43 9.52 -27.01
CA THR A 54 21.49 8.10 -26.63
C THR A 54 22.66 7.44 -27.36
N GLN A 55 23.87 7.96 -27.17
CA GLN A 55 25.05 7.12 -27.37
C GLN A 55 24.99 6.06 -26.28
N ARG A 56 24.80 4.81 -26.72
CA ARG A 56 25.09 3.60 -25.96
C ARG A 56 26.24 3.90 -24.99
N ILE A 57 25.94 3.99 -23.71
CA ILE A 57 26.96 3.80 -22.68
C ILE A 57 27.22 2.29 -22.70
N THR A 58 27.96 1.85 -23.73
CA THR A 58 28.79 0.65 -23.62
C THR A 58 29.75 0.95 -22.49
N LEU A 59 29.51 0.34 -21.33
CA LEU A 59 30.40 0.34 -20.19
C LEU A 59 31.76 -0.17 -20.66
N ASN A 60 32.68 0.74 -20.97
CA ASN A 60 34.07 0.39 -21.23
C ASN A 60 34.80 0.46 -19.88
N PRO A 61 35.31 -0.65 -19.31
CA PRO A 61 35.72 -0.71 -17.89
C PRO A 61 36.95 0.13 -17.52
N GLN A 62 37.61 0.80 -18.47
CA GLN A 62 38.96 1.33 -18.26
C GLN A 62 39.13 2.85 -18.33
N ASN A 63 38.10 3.64 -18.65
CA ASN A 63 38.33 5.08 -18.91
C ASN A 63 37.55 6.10 -18.04
N ASP A 64 36.69 5.70 -17.11
CA ASP A 64 35.96 6.66 -16.25
C ASP A 64 35.94 6.24 -14.78
N PRO A 65 36.80 6.82 -13.91
CA PRO A 65 36.83 6.47 -12.48
C PRO A 65 35.73 7.13 -11.63
N LEU A 66 34.72 7.80 -12.22
CA LEU A 66 33.83 8.70 -11.45
C LEU A 66 32.32 8.56 -11.67
N ILE A 67 31.84 7.54 -12.39
CA ILE A 67 30.40 7.31 -12.55
C ILE A 67 30.03 5.97 -11.91
N HIS A 68 29.88 5.98 -10.59
CA HIS A 68 29.07 4.96 -9.93
C HIS A 68 27.60 5.29 -10.21
N PRO A 69 26.86 4.50 -11.03
CA PRO A 69 25.43 4.65 -11.13
C PRO A 69 24.84 4.40 -9.74
N ILE A 70 24.30 5.45 -9.13
CA ILE A 70 23.56 5.32 -7.87
C ILE A 70 22.27 4.59 -8.24
N LEU A 71 22.26 3.27 -8.07
CA LEU A 71 21.02 2.53 -7.96
C LEU A 71 20.29 3.16 -6.76
N MET A 72 19.26 3.98 -7.01
CA MET A 72 18.37 4.39 -5.94
C MET A 72 17.64 3.15 -5.49
N HIS A 73 18.07 2.62 -4.34
CA HIS A 73 17.46 1.46 -3.73
C HIS A 73 16.00 1.80 -3.42
N LYS A 74 15.08 0.82 -3.55
CA LYS A 74 13.62 1.01 -3.37
C LYS A 74 13.28 1.81 -2.11
N GLN A 75 14.11 1.70 -1.09
CA GLN A 75 14.03 2.44 0.17
C GLN A 75 14.20 3.96 0.02
N GLN A 76 15.25 4.43 -0.66
CA GLN A 76 15.53 5.87 -0.82
C GLN A 76 14.43 6.57 -1.64
N PHE A 77 13.96 5.91 -2.71
CA PHE A 77 12.82 6.41 -3.49
C PHE A 77 11.57 6.61 -2.63
N CYS A 78 11.27 5.66 -1.74
CA CYS A 78 10.10 5.80 -0.86
C CYS A 78 10.27 6.92 0.16
N VAL A 79 11.47 7.12 0.70
CA VAL A 79 11.78 8.21 1.66
C VAL A 79 11.56 9.58 1.04
N GLU A 80 11.84 9.75 -0.25
CA GLU A 80 11.64 11.03 -0.93
C GLU A 80 10.22 11.20 -1.49
N VAL A 81 9.61 10.15 -2.03
CA VAL A 81 8.29 10.23 -2.68
C VAL A 81 7.15 10.35 -1.67
N VAL A 82 7.20 9.60 -0.58
CA VAL A 82 6.05 9.50 0.34
C VAL A 82 5.69 10.84 0.99
N PRO A 83 6.64 11.66 1.51
CA PRO A 83 6.30 12.96 2.07
C PRO A 83 5.60 13.88 1.05
N GLU A 84 6.07 13.90 -0.19
CA GLU A 84 5.49 14.72 -1.26
C GLU A 84 4.09 14.19 -1.66
N LEU A 85 3.93 12.87 -1.76
CA LEU A 85 2.63 12.24 -2.02
C LEU A 85 1.59 12.63 -0.96
N VAL A 86 1.97 12.56 0.31
CA VAL A 86 1.10 12.91 1.45
C VAL A 86 0.77 14.40 1.45
N SER A 87 1.76 15.26 1.19
CA SER A 87 1.56 16.71 1.08
C SER A 87 0.54 17.07 -0.01
N ARG A 88 0.68 16.46 -1.20
CA ARG A 88 -0.23 16.68 -2.32
C ARG A 88 -1.62 16.11 -2.06
N PHE A 89 -1.71 14.93 -1.48
CA PHE A 89 -2.98 14.34 -1.08
C PHE A 89 -3.78 15.25 -0.14
N ASN A 90 -3.10 15.85 0.85
CA ASN A 90 -3.73 16.78 1.79
C ASN A 90 -4.20 18.08 1.12
N SER A 91 -3.49 18.53 0.08
CA SER A 91 -3.79 19.75 -0.68
C SER A 91 -4.75 19.54 -1.85
N ALA A 92 -4.98 18.29 -2.25
CA ALA A 92 -5.79 17.93 -3.42
C ALA A 92 -7.29 18.04 -3.16
N ALA A 93 -8.03 18.33 -4.23
CA ALA A 93 -9.49 18.31 -4.20
C ALA A 93 -10.03 16.88 -3.98
N PRO A 94 -11.22 16.69 -3.39
CA PRO A 94 -11.76 15.35 -3.10
C PRO A 94 -11.81 14.40 -4.30
N GLY A 95 -12.08 14.92 -5.51
CA GLY A 95 -12.11 14.13 -6.74
C GLY A 95 -10.74 13.64 -7.22
N GLU A 96 -9.66 14.28 -6.78
CA GLU A 96 -8.28 13.95 -7.18
C GLU A 96 -7.60 13.01 -6.18
N ARG A 97 -8.11 12.93 -4.94
CA ARG A 97 -7.55 12.08 -3.88
C ARG A 97 -7.44 10.61 -4.26
N GLN A 98 -8.40 10.11 -5.03
CA GLN A 98 -8.40 8.73 -5.53
C GLN A 98 -7.12 8.36 -6.30
N TYR A 99 -6.50 9.32 -6.99
CA TYR A 99 -5.28 9.10 -7.77
C TYR A 99 -4.07 8.87 -6.86
N PHE A 100 -3.96 9.66 -5.80
CA PHE A 100 -2.92 9.50 -4.79
C PHE A 100 -3.08 8.20 -4.00
N LEU A 101 -4.32 7.81 -3.70
CA LEU A 101 -4.59 6.51 -3.06
C LEU A 101 -4.23 5.34 -3.98
N ARG A 102 -4.47 5.44 -5.29
CA ARG A 102 -4.01 4.41 -6.23
C ARG A 102 -2.49 4.37 -6.34
N ALA A 103 -1.81 5.50 -6.37
CA ALA A 103 -0.35 5.56 -6.31
C ALA A 103 0.19 4.91 -5.03
N LEU A 104 -0.48 5.13 -3.89
CA LEU A 104 -0.16 4.47 -2.63
C LEU A 104 -0.19 2.94 -2.76
N SER A 105 -1.19 2.36 -3.44
CA SER A 105 -1.24 0.88 -3.61
C SER A 105 0.01 0.32 -4.30
N HIS A 106 0.52 1.03 -5.31
CA HIS A 106 1.73 0.63 -6.03
C HIS A 106 2.98 0.79 -5.17
N ILE A 107 3.05 1.87 -4.38
CA ILE A 107 4.11 2.08 -3.41
C ILE A 107 4.11 0.92 -2.41
N LEU A 108 2.98 0.62 -1.76
CA LEU A 108 2.87 -0.46 -0.77
C LEU A 108 3.31 -1.84 -1.29
N GLN A 109 3.07 -2.14 -2.57
CA GLN A 109 3.52 -3.39 -3.20
C GLN A 109 5.03 -3.42 -3.49
N CYS A 110 5.67 -2.26 -3.63
CA CYS A 110 7.06 -2.13 -4.04
C CYS A 110 8.02 -1.84 -2.86
N VAL A 111 7.52 -1.28 -1.75
CA VAL A 111 8.34 -0.87 -0.60
C VAL A 111 8.75 -2.09 0.24
N PRO A 112 10.03 -2.24 0.60
CA PRO A 112 10.43 -3.20 1.62
C PRO A 112 9.75 -2.90 2.96
N ARG A 113 9.29 -3.95 3.66
CA ARG A 113 8.54 -3.85 4.94
C ARG A 113 9.14 -2.83 5.92
N GLN A 114 10.45 -2.81 6.08
CA GLN A 114 11.14 -1.92 7.02
C GLN A 114 10.86 -0.43 6.76
N VAL A 115 10.87 -0.01 5.49
CA VAL A 115 10.65 1.40 5.14
C VAL A 115 9.19 1.81 5.28
N MET A 116 8.27 0.88 5.02
CA MET A 116 6.85 1.12 5.31
C MET A 116 6.60 1.36 6.81
N LEU A 117 7.33 0.66 7.69
CA LEU A 117 7.24 0.87 9.13
C LEU A 117 7.86 2.20 9.57
N GLU A 118 8.99 2.59 8.99
CA GLU A 118 9.65 3.88 9.27
C GLU A 118 8.78 5.08 8.88
N GLN A 119 8.01 4.96 7.80
CA GLN A 119 7.13 6.03 7.29
C GLN A 119 5.67 5.87 7.70
N LEU A 120 5.37 4.93 8.60
CA LEU A 120 4.00 4.57 8.94
C LEU A 120 3.18 5.78 9.40
N GLN A 121 3.78 6.68 10.20
CA GLN A 121 3.10 7.88 10.68
C GLN A 121 2.59 8.78 9.54
N LEU A 122 3.36 8.92 8.46
CA LEU A 122 2.99 9.72 7.30
C LEU A 122 1.93 9.01 6.43
N LEU A 123 2.07 7.69 6.28
CA LEU A 123 1.18 6.89 5.43
C LEU A 123 -0.15 6.57 6.11
N HIS A 124 -0.20 6.60 7.44
CA HIS A 124 -1.35 6.20 8.23
C HIS A 124 -2.69 6.81 7.80
N PRO A 125 -2.85 8.14 7.66
CA PRO A 125 -4.12 8.72 7.21
C PRO A 125 -4.54 8.23 5.82
N LEU A 126 -3.59 8.12 4.88
CA LEU A 126 -3.85 7.62 3.54
C LEU A 126 -4.24 6.14 3.54
N LEU A 127 -3.66 5.32 4.43
CA LEU A 127 -4.05 3.91 4.60
C LEU A 127 -5.51 3.81 5.04
N LEU A 128 -5.92 4.58 6.05
CA LEU A 128 -7.30 4.56 6.52
C LEU A 128 -8.28 5.06 5.45
N GLU A 129 -7.93 6.12 4.72
CA GLU A 129 -8.77 6.65 3.64
C GLU A 129 -8.85 5.68 2.44
N SER A 130 -7.75 5.00 2.12
CA SER A 130 -7.75 4.00 1.04
C SER A 130 -8.68 2.82 1.32
N LEU A 131 -8.84 2.42 2.58
CA LEU A 131 -9.83 1.41 2.94
C LEU A 131 -11.25 1.86 2.63
N ASN A 132 -11.52 3.18 2.57
CA ASN A 132 -12.83 3.78 2.31
C ASN A 132 -13.27 3.76 0.84
N THR A 133 -12.36 3.40 -0.07
CA THR A 133 -12.63 3.35 -1.51
C THR A 133 -13.34 2.06 -1.93
N ASP A 134 -14.00 2.10 -3.09
CA ASP A 134 -14.64 0.93 -3.71
C ASP A 134 -13.67 0.13 -4.61
N ASP A 135 -12.42 0.57 -4.75
CA ASP A 135 -11.40 -0.14 -5.50
C ASP A 135 -10.91 -1.36 -4.71
N ALA A 136 -11.29 -2.55 -5.19
CA ALA A 136 -10.92 -3.82 -4.56
C ALA A 136 -9.41 -4.12 -4.63
N GLY A 137 -8.69 -3.62 -5.63
CA GLY A 137 -7.24 -3.79 -5.77
C GLY A 137 -6.46 -2.90 -4.80
N LEU A 138 -6.92 -1.65 -4.66
CA LEU A 138 -6.42 -0.72 -3.64
C LEU A 138 -6.68 -1.28 -2.24
N SER A 139 -7.94 -1.62 -1.94
CA SER A 139 -8.34 -2.21 -0.66
C SER A 139 -7.51 -3.44 -0.30
N GLN A 140 -7.27 -4.33 -1.27
CA GLN A 140 -6.43 -5.52 -1.06
C GLN A 140 -5.00 -5.15 -0.66
N SER A 141 -4.37 -4.24 -1.41
CA SER A 141 -2.98 -3.82 -1.18
C SER A 141 -2.82 -3.15 0.19
N THR A 142 -3.78 -2.29 0.54
CA THR A 142 -3.84 -1.63 1.83
C THR A 142 -4.00 -2.64 2.96
N LEU A 143 -4.92 -3.61 2.84
CA LEU A 143 -5.12 -4.63 3.87
C LEU A 143 -3.87 -5.52 4.06
N GLU A 144 -3.14 -5.83 3.00
CA GLU A 144 -1.86 -6.55 3.09
C GLU A 144 -0.79 -5.72 3.81
N GLY A 145 -0.74 -4.41 3.54
CA GLY A 145 0.12 -3.46 4.26
C GLY A 145 -0.23 -3.37 5.74
N ILE A 146 -1.51 -3.18 6.08
CA ILE A 146 -2.00 -3.15 7.47
C ILE A 146 -1.73 -4.48 8.17
N HIS A 147 -1.99 -5.61 7.53
CA HIS A 147 -1.69 -6.91 8.11
C HIS A 147 -0.20 -7.05 8.44
N THR A 148 0.66 -6.56 7.55
CA THR A 148 2.12 -6.53 7.77
C THR A 148 2.51 -5.64 8.95
N ILE A 149 1.90 -4.46 9.08
CA ILE A 149 2.11 -3.53 10.20
C ILE A 149 1.70 -4.18 11.54
N LEU A 150 0.55 -4.87 11.55
CA LEU A 150 0.02 -5.56 12.74
C LEU A 150 0.80 -6.83 13.13
N GLN A 151 1.73 -7.30 12.29
CA GLN A 151 2.59 -8.43 12.63
C GLN A 151 3.75 -8.05 13.56
N ASN A 152 4.13 -6.77 13.63
CA ASN A 152 5.19 -6.29 14.50
C ASN A 152 4.55 -5.56 15.71
N PRO A 153 4.84 -5.96 16.97
CA PRO A 153 4.23 -5.37 18.16
C PRO A 153 4.43 -3.87 18.30
N THR A 154 5.62 -3.37 17.97
CA THR A 154 5.98 -1.96 18.10
C THR A 154 5.16 -1.09 17.15
N SER A 155 4.97 -1.53 15.91
CA SER A 155 4.15 -0.80 14.93
C SER A 155 2.66 -1.03 15.13
N ALA A 156 2.27 -2.16 15.71
CA ALA A 156 0.89 -2.41 16.10
C ALA A 156 0.41 -1.41 17.17
N ALA A 157 1.31 -0.99 18.08
CA ALA A 157 1.02 0.06 19.06
C ALA A 157 0.61 1.38 18.39
N LEU A 158 1.21 1.72 17.24
CA LEU A 158 0.85 2.92 16.46
C LEU A 158 -0.54 2.83 15.80
N MET A 159 -1.08 1.62 15.64
CA MET A 159 -2.43 1.40 15.11
C MET A 159 -3.50 1.38 16.21
N SER A 160 -3.12 1.42 17.48
CA SER A 160 -4.02 1.35 18.64
C SER A 160 -5.09 2.43 18.59
N ASP A 161 -4.70 3.67 18.30
CA ASP A 161 -5.58 4.83 18.23
C ASP A 161 -6.62 4.72 17.10
N SER A 162 -6.34 3.88 16.12
CA SER A 162 -7.20 3.66 14.95
C SER A 162 -8.06 2.42 15.06
N VAL A 163 -7.94 1.62 16.12
CA VAL A 163 -8.84 0.49 16.38
C VAL A 163 -10.32 0.89 16.30
N PRO A 164 -10.77 2.04 16.84
CA PRO A 164 -12.18 2.45 16.77
C PRO A 164 -12.71 2.65 15.35
N SER A 165 -11.90 3.16 14.42
CA SER A 165 -12.29 3.38 13.02
C SER A 165 -12.03 2.14 12.16
N LEU A 166 -10.96 1.39 12.48
CA LEU A 166 -10.51 0.25 11.71
C LEU A 166 -11.41 -0.97 11.91
N VAL A 167 -11.87 -1.27 13.14
CA VAL A 167 -12.70 -2.46 13.40
C VAL A 167 -14.01 -2.42 12.60
N PRO A 168 -14.84 -1.36 12.65
CA PRO A 168 -16.06 -1.29 11.84
C PRO A 168 -15.77 -1.40 10.35
N ARG A 169 -14.68 -0.77 9.88
CA ARG A 169 -14.30 -0.82 8.46
C ARG A 169 -13.91 -2.23 8.01
N LEU A 170 -13.09 -2.92 8.80
CA LEU A 170 -12.68 -4.28 8.53
C LEU A 170 -13.87 -5.25 8.56
N LEU A 171 -14.86 -5.05 9.44
CA LEU A 171 -16.08 -5.85 9.45
C LEU A 171 -16.90 -5.67 8.17
N THR A 172 -17.03 -4.44 7.68
CA THR A 172 -17.67 -4.17 6.38
C THR A 172 -16.92 -4.85 5.24
N LEU A 173 -15.59 -4.74 5.22
CA LEU A 173 -14.74 -5.41 4.22
C LEU A 173 -14.70 -6.93 4.37
N ALA A 174 -15.01 -7.49 5.54
CA ALA A 174 -15.09 -8.95 5.71
C ALA A 174 -16.44 -9.51 5.20
N THR A 175 -17.50 -8.70 5.20
CA THR A 175 -18.88 -9.15 4.93
C THR A 175 -19.42 -8.73 3.56
N LYS A 176 -18.99 -7.58 3.02
CA LYS A 176 -19.61 -6.94 1.85
C LYS A 176 -18.75 -6.66 0.59
N PRO A 177 -17.55 -7.21 0.36
CA PRO A 177 -16.84 -6.97 -0.90
C PRO A 177 -17.04 -8.11 -1.91
N ASP A 178 -17.01 -7.74 -3.19
CA ASP A 178 -17.09 -8.67 -4.31
C ASP A 178 -15.86 -9.58 -4.43
N SER A 179 -14.72 -9.13 -3.89
CA SER A 179 -13.45 -9.87 -3.91
C SER A 179 -13.28 -10.81 -2.71
N MET A 180 -13.06 -12.09 -2.99
CA MET A 180 -12.69 -13.08 -1.95
C MET A 180 -11.39 -12.69 -1.24
N LYS A 181 -10.42 -12.12 -1.97
CA LYS A 181 -9.12 -11.76 -1.40
C LYS A 181 -9.28 -10.69 -0.32
N VAL A 182 -10.11 -9.67 -0.60
CA VAL A 182 -10.39 -8.57 0.34
C VAL A 182 -11.03 -9.12 1.61
N ARG A 183 -12.02 -10.02 1.51
CA ARG A 183 -12.64 -10.68 2.68
C ARG A 183 -11.62 -11.43 3.53
N CYS A 184 -10.78 -12.24 2.89
CA CYS A 184 -9.72 -12.96 3.60
C CYS A 184 -8.75 -11.99 4.29
N SER A 185 -8.26 -10.97 3.59
CA SER A 185 -7.30 -10.01 4.16
C SER A 185 -7.91 -9.21 5.31
N ALA A 186 -9.19 -8.83 5.22
CA ALA A 186 -9.89 -8.16 6.30
C ALA A 186 -10.02 -9.04 7.56
N LEU A 187 -10.37 -10.33 7.39
CA LEU A 187 -10.41 -11.31 8.47
C LEU A 187 -9.03 -11.52 9.11
N LEU A 188 -7.98 -11.63 8.29
CA LEU A 188 -6.60 -11.73 8.77
C LEU A 188 -6.19 -10.50 9.60
N CYS A 189 -6.60 -9.30 9.21
CA CYS A 189 -6.38 -8.08 9.99
C CYS A 189 -7.16 -8.11 11.32
N LEU A 190 -8.45 -8.44 11.30
CA LEU A 190 -9.27 -8.58 12.52
C LEU A 190 -8.66 -9.60 13.49
N ASN A 191 -8.17 -10.72 12.98
CA ASN A 191 -7.49 -11.73 13.81
C ASN A 191 -6.22 -11.18 14.46
N LYS A 192 -5.45 -10.33 13.77
CA LYS A 192 -4.29 -9.67 14.36
C LYS A 192 -4.67 -8.61 15.38
N LEU A 193 -5.75 -7.87 15.16
CA LEU A 193 -6.26 -6.90 16.14
C LEU A 193 -6.60 -7.57 17.47
N SER A 194 -7.16 -8.79 17.47
CA SER A 194 -7.43 -9.52 18.72
C SER A 194 -6.19 -9.78 19.60
N LYS A 195 -4.98 -9.58 19.08
CA LYS A 195 -3.71 -9.76 19.81
C LYS A 195 -3.18 -8.46 20.42
N LEU A 196 -3.84 -7.33 20.18
CA LEU A 196 -3.53 -6.07 20.83
C LEU A 196 -3.88 -6.14 22.33
N PRO A 197 -3.33 -5.23 23.17
CA PRO A 197 -3.69 -5.13 24.57
C PRO A 197 -5.21 -5.15 24.78
N ARG A 198 -5.69 -6.00 25.71
CA ARG A 198 -7.12 -6.30 25.94
C ARG A 198 -8.00 -5.06 26.06
N HIS A 199 -7.53 -4.05 26.79
CA HIS A 199 -8.27 -2.80 27.02
C HIS A 199 -8.62 -2.03 25.74
N LEU A 200 -7.87 -2.23 24.64
CA LEU A 200 -8.13 -1.58 23.36
C LEU A 200 -9.20 -2.29 22.52
N VAL A 201 -9.39 -3.60 22.74
CA VAL A 201 -10.18 -4.45 21.81
C VAL A 201 -11.42 -5.05 22.43
N VAL A 202 -11.47 -5.19 23.76
CA VAL A 202 -12.57 -5.87 24.46
C VAL A 202 -13.93 -5.21 24.19
N SER A 203 -13.98 -3.89 24.09
CA SER A 203 -15.20 -3.13 23.79
C SER A 203 -15.83 -3.49 22.43
N TYR A 204 -15.03 -3.99 21.48
CA TYR A 204 -15.49 -4.36 20.14
C TYR A 204 -15.86 -5.83 20.01
N GLN A 205 -15.60 -6.65 21.03
CA GLN A 205 -15.69 -8.10 20.94
C GLN A 205 -17.10 -8.58 20.56
N SER A 206 -18.13 -8.09 21.23
CA SER A 206 -19.52 -8.50 20.93
C SER A 206 -19.93 -8.10 19.50
N GLN A 207 -19.49 -6.92 19.04
CA GLN A 207 -19.74 -6.46 17.67
C GLN A 207 -19.06 -7.36 16.65
N VAL A 208 -17.78 -7.67 16.87
CA VAL A 208 -16.99 -8.52 15.97
C VAL A 208 -17.56 -9.93 15.93
N LEU A 209 -17.83 -10.54 17.08
CA LEU A 209 -18.42 -11.89 17.14
C LEU A 209 -19.78 -11.94 16.44
N ARG A 210 -20.64 -10.93 16.58
CA ARG A 210 -21.92 -10.90 15.87
C ARG A 210 -21.73 -10.81 14.36
N ALA A 211 -20.86 -9.90 13.91
CA ALA A 211 -20.62 -9.67 12.49
C ALA A 211 -19.93 -10.87 11.80
N LEU A 212 -19.05 -11.60 12.50
CA LEU A 212 -18.36 -12.77 11.94
C LEU A 212 -19.28 -13.96 11.66
N VAL A 213 -20.52 -13.98 12.17
CA VAL A 213 -21.47 -15.07 11.89
C VAL A 213 -21.72 -15.19 10.39
N SER A 214 -21.99 -14.09 9.69
CA SER A 214 -22.20 -14.12 8.23
C SER A 214 -20.96 -14.57 7.46
N CYS A 215 -19.76 -14.32 7.98
CA CYS A 215 -18.52 -14.78 7.35
C CYS A 215 -18.29 -16.30 7.51
N LEU A 216 -18.92 -16.94 8.50
CA LEU A 216 -18.87 -18.40 8.66
C LEU A 216 -19.70 -19.12 7.59
N ASP A 217 -20.76 -18.48 7.10
CA ASP A 217 -21.62 -19.01 6.02
C ASP A 217 -21.19 -18.53 4.63
N ASP A 218 -19.96 -18.03 4.51
CA ASP A 218 -19.46 -17.48 3.26
C ASP A 218 -19.42 -18.53 2.13
N LYS A 219 -19.73 -18.13 0.90
CA LYS A 219 -19.70 -18.99 -0.29
C LYS A 219 -18.34 -19.66 -0.55
N LYS A 220 -17.22 -19.11 -0.06
CA LYS A 220 -15.86 -19.63 -0.28
C LYS A 220 -15.26 -20.27 0.98
N ARG A 221 -14.78 -21.52 0.84
CA ARG A 221 -14.14 -22.30 1.93
C ARG A 221 -12.99 -21.57 2.62
N LEU A 222 -12.15 -20.87 1.86
CA LEU A 222 -11.00 -20.14 2.42
C LEU A 222 -11.45 -19.03 3.38
N VAL A 223 -12.53 -18.33 3.03
CA VAL A 223 -13.07 -17.24 3.86
C VAL A 223 -13.67 -17.82 5.14
N ARG A 224 -14.45 -18.91 5.04
CA ARG A 224 -14.97 -19.62 6.23
C ARG A 224 -13.87 -20.07 7.19
N LYS A 225 -12.74 -20.57 6.65
CA LYS A 225 -11.58 -20.99 7.45
C LYS A 225 -10.98 -19.81 8.23
N GLU A 226 -10.75 -18.68 7.57
CA GLU A 226 -10.20 -17.49 8.23
C GLU A 226 -11.22 -16.85 9.20
N ALA A 227 -12.51 -16.89 8.89
CA ALA A 227 -13.58 -16.43 9.77
C ALA A 227 -13.65 -17.26 11.05
N ALA A 228 -13.58 -18.59 10.95
CA ALA A 228 -13.55 -19.48 12.11
C ALA A 228 -12.34 -19.19 13.01
N ARG A 229 -11.14 -19.07 12.43
CA ARG A 229 -9.91 -18.72 13.17
C ARG A 229 -10.04 -17.37 13.88
N THR A 230 -10.50 -16.36 13.15
CA THR A 230 -10.69 -15.02 13.68
C THR A 230 -11.68 -15.05 14.84
N ARG A 231 -12.84 -15.68 14.66
CA ARG A 231 -13.86 -15.80 15.69
C ARG A 231 -13.33 -16.47 16.95
N SER A 232 -12.56 -17.55 16.83
CA SER A 232 -11.94 -18.21 17.98
C SER A 232 -11.01 -17.28 18.76
N SER A 233 -10.15 -16.52 18.06
CA SER A 233 -9.25 -15.56 18.73
C SER A 233 -10.01 -14.46 19.48
N TRP A 234 -11.08 -13.94 18.89
CA TRP A 234 -11.93 -12.93 19.53
C TRP A 234 -12.77 -13.51 20.68
N PHE A 235 -13.15 -14.77 20.63
CA PHE A 235 -13.86 -15.43 21.74
C PHE A 235 -12.95 -15.61 22.96
N MET A 236 -11.66 -15.88 22.74
CA MET A 236 -10.67 -16.07 23.82
C MET A 236 -10.36 -14.78 24.62
N LEU A 237 -10.82 -13.61 24.17
CA LEU A 237 -10.66 -12.34 24.90
C LEU A 237 -11.43 -12.31 26.24
N ASP A 238 -12.45 -13.14 26.41
CA ASP A 238 -13.22 -13.24 27.67
C ASP A 238 -12.55 -14.13 28.72
N THR A 239 -11.80 -15.13 28.25
CA THR A 239 -11.29 -16.23 29.07
C THR A 239 -9.91 -15.99 29.69
N VAL A 240 -9.23 -14.91 29.34
CA VAL A 240 -7.88 -14.54 29.82
C VAL A 240 -7.92 -13.16 30.45
#